data_AF-A0A958ITI2-F1
#
_entry.id   AF-A0A958ITI2-F1
#
_cell.length_a   1.000
_cell.length_b   1.000
_cell.length_c   1.000
_cell.angle_alpha   90.00
_cell.angle_beta   90.00
_cell.angle_gamma   90.00
#
_symmetry.space_group_name_H-M   'P 1'
#
loop_
_entity.id
_entity.type
_entity.pdbx_description
1 polymer ?
#
loop_
_entity_poly.entity_id
_entity_poly.type
_entity_poly.pdbx_seq_one_letter_code
_entity_poly.pdbx_strand_id
1 'polypeptide(L)'
;ASFDWGFGISHAGFSDIIHFYEHCNIPDWVTLEAGDPQTEAAKLRDRSPLYHADQMTGKLLLTHGTNDSRVPIAGSRMMADSLRK
;
A
#
# COMPACT_ATOMS: atom_id res chain seq x y z
N ALA A 1 7.03 12.32 -17.22
CA ALA A 1 6.85 13.71 -16.77
C ALA A 1 7.56 13.86 -15.43
N SER A 2 8.27 14.97 -15.21
CA SER A 2 8.83 15.32 -13.89
C SER A 2 7.87 16.31 -13.24
N PHE A 3 7.40 16.00 -12.04
CA PHE A 3 6.50 16.84 -11.27
C PHE A 3 7.17 17.14 -9.93
N ASP A 4 7.20 18.42 -9.57
CA ASP A 4 7.70 18.86 -8.27
C ASP A 4 6.56 18.81 -7.25
N TRP A 5 6.25 17.60 -6.76
CA TRP A 5 5.16 17.41 -5.80
C TRP A 5 5.56 17.93 -4.42
N GLY A 6 4.91 18.99 -3.95
CA GLY A 6 5.15 19.54 -2.61
C GLY A 6 4.68 18.64 -1.45
N PHE A 7 3.66 17.82 -1.69
CA PHE A 7 3.15 16.80 -0.76
C PHE A 7 2.24 15.81 -1.48
N GLY A 8 1.93 14.69 -0.82
CA GLY A 8 0.94 13.70 -1.25
C GLY A 8 -0.11 13.42 -0.17
N ILE A 9 -1.23 12.84 -0.59
CA ILE A 9 -2.26 12.30 0.30
C ILE A 9 -2.51 10.85 -0.12
N SER A 10 -2.50 9.93 0.85
CA SER A 10 -2.98 8.57 0.66
C SER A 10 -4.20 8.35 1.56
N HIS A 11 -5.32 8.01 0.95
CA HIS A 11 -6.58 7.76 1.63
C HIS A 11 -6.97 6.29 1.47
N ALA A 12 -7.14 5.59 2.59
CA ALA A 12 -7.48 4.17 2.63
C ALA A 12 -6.59 3.29 1.72
N GLY A 13 -5.30 3.64 1.60
CA GLY A 13 -4.35 2.92 0.76
C GLY A 13 -3.78 1.68 1.46
N PHE A 14 -3.69 0.56 0.74
CA PHE A 14 -2.89 -0.58 1.14
C PHE A 14 -1.44 -0.41 0.67
N SER A 15 -0.48 -0.65 1.55
CA SER A 15 0.94 -0.46 1.27
C SER A 15 1.68 -1.74 0.87
N ASP A 16 1.06 -2.89 1.12
CA ASP A 16 1.55 -4.20 0.75
C ASP A 16 0.42 -4.98 0.08
N ILE A 17 0.63 -5.34 -1.18
CA ILE A 17 -0.35 -6.02 -2.03
C ILE A 17 -0.62 -7.45 -1.52
N ILE A 18 0.39 -8.16 -1.03
CA ILE A 18 0.23 -9.54 -0.53
C ILE A 18 -0.54 -9.51 0.78
N HIS A 19 -0.16 -8.63 1.71
CA HIS A 19 -0.94 -8.44 2.95
C HIS A 19 -2.39 -8.02 2.63
N PHE A 20 -2.60 -7.16 1.63
CA PHE A 20 -3.94 -6.77 1.23
C PHE A 20 -4.75 -7.96 0.71
N TYR A 21 -4.17 -8.77 -0.17
CA TYR A 21 -4.79 -10.01 -0.66
C TYR A 21 -5.22 -10.93 0.49
N GLU A 22 -4.36 -11.15 1.49
CA GLU A 22 -4.60 -12.08 2.59
C GLU A 22 -5.69 -11.61 3.58
N HIS A 23 -5.96 -10.30 3.64
CA HIS A 23 -6.76 -9.71 4.72
C HIS A 23 -7.94 -8.85 4.26
N CYS A 24 -8.10 -8.61 2.97
CA CYS A 24 -9.27 -7.90 2.43
C CYS A 24 -10.46 -8.84 2.19
N ASN A 25 -11.62 -8.25 1.93
CA ASN A 25 -12.83 -8.99 1.54
C ASN A 25 -13.02 -9.10 0.01
N ILE A 26 -11.99 -8.76 -0.77
CA ILE A 26 -12.00 -8.77 -2.24
C ILE A 26 -10.71 -9.38 -2.84
N PRO A 27 -10.23 -10.55 -2.38
CA PRO A 27 -8.96 -11.13 -2.83
C PRO A 27 -8.93 -11.40 -4.35
N ASP A 28 -10.05 -11.84 -4.93
CA ASP A 28 -10.14 -12.11 -6.37
C ASP A 28 -9.89 -10.85 -7.23
N TRP A 29 -10.30 -9.68 -6.72
CA TRP A 29 -10.02 -8.40 -7.38
C TRP A 29 -8.53 -8.06 -7.34
N VAL A 30 -7.84 -8.40 -6.25
CA VAL A 30 -6.38 -8.22 -6.15
C VAL A 30 -5.68 -9.13 -7.16
N THR A 31 -6.09 -10.39 -7.28
CA THR A 31 -5.55 -11.30 -8.29
C THR A 31 -5.77 -10.77 -9.71
N LEU A 32 -6.96 -10.26 -10.00
CA LEU A 32 -7.31 -9.70 -11.32
C LEU A 32 -6.45 -8.47 -11.69
N GLU A 33 -6.28 -7.53 -10.76
CA GLU A 33 -5.68 -6.20 -11.07
C GLU A 33 -4.18 -6.12 -10.76
N ALA A 34 -3.69 -6.88 -9.78
CA ALA A 34 -2.30 -6.84 -9.34
C ALA A 34 -1.49 -8.05 -9.80
N GLY A 35 -2.09 -9.25 -9.74
CA GLY A 35 -1.46 -10.53 -10.03
C GLY A 35 -1.64 -11.54 -8.91
N ASP A 36 -1.27 -12.79 -9.17
CA ASP A 36 -1.45 -13.91 -8.25
C ASP A 36 -0.29 -14.00 -7.24
N PRO A 37 -0.54 -13.85 -5.92
CA PRO A 37 0.52 -13.95 -4.90
C PRO A 37 1.21 -15.32 -4.85
N GLN A 38 0.56 -16.40 -5.29
CA GLN A 38 1.16 -17.73 -5.26
C GLN A 38 2.24 -17.89 -6.33
N THR A 39 2.11 -17.20 -7.46
CA THR A 39 3.01 -17.33 -8.61
C THR A 39 3.85 -16.08 -8.88
N GLU A 40 3.42 -14.92 -8.38
CA GLU A 40 4.01 -13.61 -8.68
C GLU A 40 4.47 -12.84 -7.43
N ALA A 41 4.69 -13.51 -6.29
CA ALA A 41 5.04 -12.89 -5.00
C ALA A 41 6.16 -11.83 -5.10
N ALA A 42 7.24 -12.12 -5.84
CA ALA A 42 8.36 -11.19 -5.99
C ALA A 42 7.95 -9.88 -6.71
N LYS A 43 7.14 -9.99 -7.77
CA LYS A 43 6.58 -8.84 -8.49
C LYS A 43 5.62 -8.03 -7.62
N LEU A 44 4.78 -8.70 -6.83
CA LEU A 44 3.84 -8.01 -5.94
C LEU A 44 4.57 -7.29 -4.81
N ARG A 45 5.63 -7.89 -4.26
CA ARG A 45 6.49 -7.27 -3.26
C ARG A 45 7.20 -6.04 -3.84
N ASP A 46 7.78 -6.15 -5.04
CA ASP A 46 8.43 -5.03 -5.71
C ASP A 46 7.47 -3.86 -6.01
N ARG A 47 6.22 -4.16 -6.37
CA ARG A 47 5.18 -3.12 -6.60
C ARG A 47 4.59 -2.52 -5.33
N SER A 48 4.87 -3.09 -4.17
CA SER A 48 4.28 -2.66 -2.91
C SER A 48 5.04 -1.47 -2.32
N PRO A 49 4.41 -0.29 -2.13
CA PRO A 49 5.12 0.92 -1.70
C PRO A 49 5.73 0.82 -0.30
N LEU A 50 5.28 -0.11 0.54
CA LEU A 50 5.85 -0.37 1.87
C LEU A 50 7.37 -0.63 1.80
N TYR A 51 7.85 -1.31 0.75
CA TYR A 51 9.24 -1.72 0.61
C TYR A 51 10.15 -0.65 -0.04
N HIS A 52 9.59 0.51 -0.38
CA HIS A 52 10.30 1.62 -1.04
C HIS A 52 10.07 2.96 -0.30
N ALA A 53 9.70 2.91 0.98
CA ALA A 53 9.40 4.10 1.77
C ALA A 53 10.59 5.06 1.86
N ASP A 54 11.82 4.54 1.78
CA ASP A 54 13.09 5.29 1.77
C ASP A 54 13.26 6.17 0.52
N GLN A 55 12.52 5.90 -0.55
CA GLN A 55 12.55 6.70 -1.78
C GLN A 55 11.62 7.93 -1.72
N MET A 56 10.81 8.06 -0.66
CA MET A 56 9.90 9.19 -0.49
C MET A 56 10.68 10.48 -0.20
N THR A 57 10.58 11.47 -1.08
CA THR A 57 11.24 12.78 -0.91
C THR A 57 10.33 13.88 -0.37
N GLY A 58 9.01 13.65 -0.39
CA GLY A 58 7.99 14.62 0.01
C GLY A 58 7.23 14.24 1.29
N LYS A 59 6.39 15.16 1.78
CA LYS A 59 5.50 14.87 2.91
C LYS A 59 4.28 14.09 2.45
N LEU A 60 3.87 13.09 3.21
CA LEU A 60 2.65 12.30 2.96
C LEU A 60 1.68 12.44 4.12
N LEU A 61 0.42 12.80 3.83
CA LEU A 61 -0.69 12.68 4.76
C LEU A 61 -1.38 11.32 4.56
N LEU A 62 -1.45 10.51 5.61
CA LEU A 62 -2.20 9.26 5.63
C LEU A 62 -3.56 9.48 6.28
N THR A 63 -4.64 9.04 5.63
CA THR A 63 -5.99 9.04 6.19
C THR A 63 -6.61 7.66 6.02
N HIS A 64 -7.29 7.14 7.04
CA HIS A 64 -7.89 5.80 7.02
C HIS A 64 -9.02 5.68 8.04
N GLY A 65 -10.09 4.94 7.71
CA GLY A 65 -11.11 4.55 8.68
C GLY A 65 -10.64 3.42 9.59
N THR A 66 -10.93 3.48 10.89
CA THR A 66 -10.56 2.41 11.83
C THR A 66 -11.38 1.12 11.64
N ASN A 67 -12.54 1.24 11.01
CA ASN A 67 -13.48 0.15 10.74
C ASN A 67 -13.64 -0.11 9.24
N ASP A 68 -12.63 0.22 8.42
CA ASP A 68 -12.67 -0.08 6.99
C ASP A 68 -12.68 -1.60 6.78
N SER A 69 -13.79 -2.12 6.27
CA SER A 69 -14.00 -3.55 6.04
C SER A 69 -13.42 -4.03 4.71
N ARG A 70 -13.00 -3.11 3.84
CA ARG A 70 -12.47 -3.42 2.51
C ARG A 70 -10.95 -3.37 2.51
N VAL A 71 -10.37 -2.31 3.06
CA VAL A 71 -8.92 -2.13 3.16
C VAL A 71 -8.53 -2.13 4.64
N PRO A 72 -7.81 -3.16 5.14
CA PRO A 72 -7.41 -3.18 6.53
C PRO A 72 -6.48 -2.01 6.89
N ILE A 73 -6.80 -1.29 7.97
CA ILE A 73 -6.01 -0.16 8.48
C ILE A 73 -4.53 -0.51 8.77
N ALA A 74 -4.23 -1.79 9.00
CA ALA A 74 -2.87 -2.28 9.20
C ALA A 74 -1.90 -1.83 8.09
N GLY A 75 -2.34 -1.80 6.82
CA GLY A 75 -1.53 -1.29 5.71
C GLY A 75 -1.03 0.14 5.93
N SER A 76 -1.95 1.05 6.28
CA SER A 76 -1.57 2.44 6.55
C SER A 76 -0.70 2.60 7.80
N ARG A 77 -0.88 1.76 8.83
CA ARG A 77 0.00 1.77 10.02
C ARG A 77 1.43 1.34 9.66
N MET A 78 1.58 0.23 8.92
CA MET A 78 2.88 -0.23 8.45
C MET A 78 3.59 0.85 7.61
N MET A 79 2.87 1.52 6.70
CA MET A 79 3.43 2.62 5.91
C MET A 79 3.85 3.80 6.80
N ALA A 80 3.04 4.17 7.78
CA ALA A 80 3.37 5.25 8.72
C ALA A 80 4.65 4.94 9.51
N ASP A 81 4.81 3.71 9.96
CA ASP A 81 6.00 3.26 10.69
C ASP A 81 7.23 3.22 9.76
N SER A 82 7.04 2.82 8.50
CA SER A 82 8.14 2.76 7.52
C SER A 82 8.63 4.16 7.11
N LEU A 83 7.72 5.14 6.98
CA LEU A 83 8.06 6.53 6.62
C LEU A 83 8.69 7.34 7.77
N ARG A 84 8.71 6.79 8.99
CA ARG A 84 9.30 7.44 10.17
C ARG A 84 10.75 7.03 10.43
N LYS A 85 11.26 6.05 9.68
CA LYS A 85 12.65 5.60 9.73
C LYS A 85 13.53 6.55 8.96
#